data_AF-A0A177MYU0-F1
#
_entry.id   AF-A0A177MYU0-F1
#
_cell.length_a   1.000
_cell.length_b   1.000
_cell.length_c   1.000
_cell.angle_alpha   90.00
_cell.angle_beta   90.00
_cell.angle_gamma   90.00
#
_symmetry.space_group_name_H-M   'P 1'
#
loop_
_entity.id
_entity.type
_entity.pdbx_description
1 polymer ?
#
loop_
_entity_poly.entity_id
_entity_poly.type
_entity_poly.pdbx_seq_one_letter_code
_entity_poly.pdbx_strand_id
1 'polypeptide(L)'
;MFKASLILTLVGIFALLMSQNVWAAPPGIEAITVTTNPKGGESYTVTIQILAIMTMLTLLPALLLTMTSFTRIMIVLGLLRQALGAQQAPSNQVLLGLSLFLTIFIMMPVLEKINDSAVQPYLEEKIDITTALQSASEPIKQFMLRQTRETDIDMFVRISGKQNINKPEDVPFSLLLPAYVTSELKTAFQIGFLIFLPFLVIDLVVASVLMSMGMMMLSPMIISLPFKIMLFVLADGWSLVLEMLAASFYV
;
A
#
# COMPACT_ATOMS: atom_id res chain seq x y z
N MET A 1 -45.98 20.94 25.57
CA MET A 1 -44.93 21.87 26.05
C MET A 1 -43.49 21.41 25.75
N PHE A 2 -43.14 20.12 25.88
CA PHE A 2 -41.76 19.63 25.68
C PHE A 2 -41.18 19.75 24.25
N LYS A 3 -41.99 19.59 23.19
CA LYS A 3 -41.49 19.62 21.79
C LYS A 3 -41.03 21.01 21.33
N ALA A 4 -41.67 22.08 21.81
CA ALA A 4 -41.30 23.46 21.42
C ALA A 4 -39.99 23.92 22.09
N SER A 5 -39.73 23.47 23.32
CA SER A 5 -38.50 23.78 24.04
C SER A 5 -37.28 23.08 23.43
N LEU A 6 -37.44 21.84 22.94
CA LEU A 6 -36.38 21.09 22.24
C LEU A 6 -36.01 21.74 20.88
N ILE A 7 -36.99 22.24 20.14
CA ILE A 7 -36.76 22.92 18.86
C ILE A 7 -36.06 24.26 19.08
N LEU A 8 -36.44 25.03 20.12
CA LEU A 8 -35.75 26.27 20.46
C LEU A 8 -34.29 26.05 20.91
N THR A 9 -34.01 24.96 21.63
CA THR A 9 -32.63 24.63 22.02
C THR A 9 -31.79 24.16 20.83
N LEU A 10 -32.37 23.39 19.90
CA LEU A 10 -31.69 23.01 18.65
C LEU A 10 -31.39 24.21 17.75
N VAL A 11 -32.32 25.16 17.64
CA VAL A 11 -32.11 26.40 16.88
C VAL A 11 -31.08 27.31 17.56
N GLY A 12 -31.07 27.36 18.89
CA GLY A 12 -30.04 28.08 19.66
C GLY A 12 -28.64 27.50 19.49
N ILE A 13 -28.51 26.16 19.51
CA ILE A 13 -27.23 25.47 19.28
C ILE A 13 -26.77 25.62 17.82
N PHE A 14 -27.70 25.62 16.86
CA PHE A 14 -27.40 25.86 15.46
C PHE A 14 -26.96 27.32 15.20
N ALA A 15 -27.56 28.29 15.89
CA ALA A 15 -27.16 29.69 15.83
C ALA A 15 -25.78 29.94 16.48
N LEU A 16 -25.44 29.21 17.54
CA LEU A 16 -24.11 29.24 18.19
C LEU A 16 -23.03 28.55 17.35
N LEU A 17 -23.37 27.52 16.57
CA LEU A 17 -22.45 26.89 15.61
C LEU A 17 -22.22 27.76 14.35
N MET A 18 -23.19 28.60 13.99
CA MET A 18 -23.10 29.53 12.86
C MET A 18 -22.50 30.90 13.23
N SER A 19 -22.35 31.21 14.52
CA SER A 19 -21.71 32.46 14.98
C SER A 19 -20.19 32.37 15.05
N GLN A 20 -19.56 31.67 14.11
CA GLN A 20 -18.14 31.86 13.89
C GLN A 20 -17.98 33.28 13.37
N ASN A 21 -17.40 34.14 14.19
CA ASN A 21 -16.94 35.45 13.78
C ASN A 21 -15.94 35.23 12.63
N VAL A 22 -16.45 35.30 11.40
CA VAL A 22 -15.66 35.51 10.20
C VAL A 22 -15.08 36.91 10.34
N TRP A 23 -13.94 36.98 11.03
CA TRP A 23 -13.02 38.07 10.82
C TRP A 23 -12.66 37.97 9.34
N ALA A 24 -13.04 38.99 8.59
CA ALA A 24 -12.75 39.12 7.18
C ALA A 24 -11.23 39.07 7.00
N ALA A 25 -10.71 37.86 6.81
CA ALA A 25 -9.41 37.66 6.21
C ALA A 25 -9.48 38.24 4.80
N PRO A 26 -8.48 39.03 4.36
CA PRO A 26 -8.43 39.53 2.99
C PRO A 26 -8.62 38.35 2.01
N PRO A 27 -9.34 38.53 0.89
CA PRO A 27 -9.49 37.49 -0.12
C PRO A 27 -8.16 37.32 -0.85
N GLY A 28 -7.28 36.54 -0.25
CA GLY A 28 -5.96 36.21 -0.74
C GLY A 28 -5.39 35.12 0.14
N ILE A 29 -5.15 33.95 -0.43
CA ILE A 29 -4.35 32.95 0.25
C ILE A 29 -2.95 33.57 0.40
N GLU A 30 -2.58 34.05 1.59
CA GLU A 30 -1.23 34.55 1.92
C GLU A 30 -0.14 33.45 1.83
N ALA A 31 -0.44 32.32 1.18
CA ALA A 31 0.53 31.27 0.91
C ALA A 31 1.46 31.60 -0.26
N ILE A 32 1.16 32.61 -1.09
CA ILE A 32 2.03 33.01 -2.21
C ILE A 32 2.30 34.51 -2.12
N THR A 33 3.20 34.90 -1.24
CA THR A 33 3.87 36.20 -1.30
C THR A 33 5.36 35.95 -1.55
N VAL A 34 5.77 36.02 -2.81
CA VAL A 34 7.20 36.02 -3.16
C VAL A 34 7.77 37.34 -2.64
N THR A 35 8.41 37.32 -1.46
CA THR A 35 9.19 38.47 -1.01
C THR A 35 10.55 38.40 -1.68
N THR A 36 10.77 39.27 -2.67
CA THR A 36 12.08 39.46 -3.29
C THR A 36 13.03 40.06 -2.27
N ASN A 37 14.02 39.29 -1.83
CA ASN A 37 15.14 39.81 -1.06
C ASN A 37 15.97 40.76 -1.95
N PRO A 38 16.61 41.83 -1.44
CA PRO A 38 17.36 42.81 -2.25
C PRO A 38 18.58 42.27 -3.03
N LYS A 39 18.84 40.96 -2.97
CA LYS A 39 19.93 40.24 -3.66
C LYS A 39 19.45 39.10 -4.58
N GLY A 40 18.19 39.12 -5.03
CA GLY A 40 17.72 38.22 -6.10
C GLY A 40 17.60 36.74 -5.74
N GLY A 41 17.43 36.41 -4.46
CA GLY A 41 17.13 35.04 -4.01
C GLY A 41 15.64 34.85 -3.73
N GLU A 42 15.02 33.85 -4.35
CA GLU A 42 13.64 33.43 -4.08
C GLU A 42 13.54 32.81 -2.68
N SER A 43 12.98 33.55 -1.73
CA SER A 43 12.69 33.05 -0.39
C SER A 43 11.23 32.61 -0.36
N TYR A 44 10.97 31.31 -0.50
CA TYR A 44 9.62 30.76 -0.27
C TYR A 44 9.21 31.09 1.16
N THR A 45 8.03 31.69 1.34
CA THR A 45 7.45 31.95 2.66
C THR A 45 7.42 30.65 3.47
N VAL A 46 7.82 30.70 4.74
CA VAL A 46 7.90 29.54 5.68
C VAL A 46 6.63 28.66 5.61
N THR A 47 5.47 29.25 5.33
CA THR A 47 4.20 28.59 5.06
C THR A 47 4.23 27.57 3.91
N ILE A 48 4.86 27.88 2.76
CA ILE A 48 5.00 26.94 1.63
C ILE A 48 5.90 25.76 2.02
N GLN A 49 6.98 26.01 2.77
CA GLN A 49 7.88 24.95 3.23
C GLN A 49 7.16 23.98 4.17
N ILE A 50 6.38 24.50 5.13
CA ILE A 50 5.55 23.69 6.02
C ILE A 50 4.52 22.88 5.23
N LEU A 51 3.85 23.50 4.26
CA LEU A 51 2.87 22.82 3.40
C LEU A 51 3.53 21.67 2.60
N ALA A 52 4.73 21.89 2.05
CA ALA A 52 5.47 20.87 1.31
C ALA A 52 5.89 19.71 2.23
N ILE A 53 6.40 19.99 3.43
CA ILE A 53 6.76 18.97 4.42
C ILE A 53 5.53 18.16 4.83
N MET A 54 4.41 18.82 5.13
CA MET A 54 3.17 18.13 5.51
C MET A 54 2.68 17.23 4.39
N THR A 55 2.73 17.70 3.14
CA THR A 55 2.36 16.91 1.96
C THR A 55 3.27 15.69 1.78
N MET A 56 4.59 15.87 1.94
CA MET A 56 5.54 14.76 1.90
C MET A 56 5.26 13.77 3.03
N LEU A 57 4.99 14.24 4.25
CA LEU A 57 4.75 13.39 5.40
C LEU A 57 3.49 12.51 5.24
N THR A 58 2.44 12.98 4.55
CA THR A 58 1.25 12.17 4.26
C THR A 58 1.49 11.13 3.16
N LEU A 59 2.30 11.44 2.15
CA LEU A 59 2.54 10.55 1.00
C LEU A 59 3.67 9.55 1.26
N LEU A 60 4.63 9.89 2.12
CA LEU A 60 5.81 9.07 2.40
C LEU A 60 5.46 7.64 2.85
N PRO A 61 4.51 7.40 3.78
CA PRO A 61 4.20 6.04 4.23
C PRO A 61 3.68 5.17 3.10
N ALA A 62 2.81 5.73 2.24
CA ALA A 62 2.27 5.00 1.10
C ALA A 62 3.39 4.65 0.09
N LEU A 63 4.28 5.60 -0.21
CA LEU A 63 5.42 5.38 -1.09
C LEU A 63 6.36 4.30 -0.56
N LEU A 64 6.73 4.37 0.72
CA LEU A 64 7.61 3.38 1.35
C LEU A 64 7.00 1.98 1.30
N LEU A 65 5.70 1.84 1.62
CA LEU A 65 5.04 0.54 1.51
C LEU A 65 5.05 0.02 0.06
N THR A 66 4.79 0.88 -0.94
CA THR A 66 4.83 0.46 -2.34
C THR A 66 6.23 0.12 -2.88
N MET A 67 7.30 0.58 -2.23
CA MET A 67 8.69 0.26 -2.60
C MET A 67 9.18 -1.06 -1.96
N THR A 68 8.37 -1.70 -1.13
CA THR A 68 8.73 -2.91 -0.37
C THR A 68 7.91 -4.12 -0.84
N SER A 69 8.07 -5.26 -0.16
CA SER A 69 7.26 -6.48 -0.38
C SER A 69 5.78 -6.34 0.02
N PHE A 70 5.38 -5.24 0.67
CA PHE A 70 4.05 -5.06 1.25
C PHE A 70 2.92 -5.26 0.24
N THR A 71 3.05 -4.70 -0.97
CA THR A 71 1.99 -4.71 -1.98
C THR A 71 1.53 -6.12 -2.35
N ARG A 72 2.47 -7.02 -2.67
CA ARG A 72 2.14 -8.41 -3.05
C ARG A 72 1.51 -9.17 -1.89
N ILE A 73 2.05 -9.01 -0.68
CA ILE A 73 1.55 -9.70 0.53
C ILE A 73 0.11 -9.28 0.82
N MET A 74 -0.16 -7.98 0.86
CA MET A 74 -1.48 -7.44 1.19
C MET A 74 -2.55 -7.90 0.18
N ILE A 75 -2.20 -7.93 -1.11
CA ILE A 75 -3.12 -8.36 -2.17
C ILE A 75 -3.40 -9.86 -2.07
N VAL A 76 -2.36 -10.69 -1.92
CA VAL A 76 -2.54 -12.16 -1.82
C VAL A 76 -3.39 -12.52 -0.60
N LEU A 77 -3.12 -11.93 0.56
CA LEU A 77 -3.91 -12.16 1.77
C LEU A 77 -5.36 -11.64 1.62
N GLY A 78 -5.55 -10.52 0.93
CA GLY A 78 -6.87 -10.01 0.58
C GLY A 78 -7.66 -10.95 -0.33
N LEU A 79 -7.00 -11.52 -1.34
CA LEU A 79 -7.59 -12.51 -2.25
C LEU A 79 -7.89 -13.83 -1.54
N LEU A 80 -7.01 -14.29 -0.64
CA LEU A 80 -7.26 -15.47 0.20
C LEU A 80 -8.53 -15.29 1.05
N ARG A 81 -8.69 -14.13 1.70
CA ARG A 81 -9.90 -13.83 2.48
C ARG A 81 -11.16 -13.92 1.61
N GLN A 82 -11.11 -13.38 0.39
CA GLN A 82 -12.22 -13.47 -0.55
C GLN A 82 -12.50 -14.91 -0.99
N ALA A 83 -11.46 -15.71 -1.21
CA ALA A 83 -11.57 -17.11 -1.63
C ALA A 83 -12.24 -18.00 -0.57
N LEU A 84 -11.87 -17.78 0.70
CA LEU A 84 -12.47 -18.47 1.85
C LEU A 84 -13.98 -18.18 1.96
N GLY A 85 -14.44 -17.00 1.50
CA GLY A 85 -15.86 -16.62 1.56
C GLY A 85 -16.35 -16.26 2.96
N ALA A 86 -15.44 -16.16 3.94
CA ALA A 86 -15.75 -15.73 5.29
C ALA A 86 -16.12 -14.25 5.29
N GLN A 87 -17.31 -13.90 5.78
CA GLN A 87 -17.73 -12.51 5.87
C GLN A 87 -16.82 -11.75 6.84
N GLN A 88 -15.94 -10.91 6.28
CA GLN A 88 -15.08 -9.96 6.98
C GLN A 88 -14.04 -10.54 7.97
N ALA A 89 -13.97 -11.85 8.15
CA ALA A 89 -12.92 -12.53 8.92
C ALA A 89 -11.85 -13.11 7.98
N PRO A 90 -10.55 -12.82 8.17
CA PRO A 90 -9.97 -11.89 9.13
C PRO A 90 -10.23 -10.41 8.78
N SER A 91 -10.26 -9.55 9.81
CA SER A 91 -10.49 -8.11 9.63
C SER A 91 -9.36 -7.48 8.81
N ASN A 92 -9.65 -6.37 8.12
CA ASN A 92 -8.64 -5.67 7.32
C ASN A 92 -7.43 -5.22 8.17
N GLN A 93 -7.65 -4.92 9.44
CA GLN A 93 -6.60 -4.54 10.38
C GLN A 93 -5.66 -5.71 10.69
N VAL A 94 -6.18 -6.92 10.84
CA VAL A 94 -5.37 -8.13 11.06
C VAL A 94 -4.52 -8.43 9.83
N LEU A 95 -5.12 -8.35 8.62
CA LEU A 95 -4.37 -8.56 7.37
C LEU A 95 -3.28 -7.51 7.18
N LEU A 96 -3.58 -6.24 7.49
CA LEU A 96 -2.60 -5.16 7.44
C LEU A 96 -1.45 -5.40 8.42
N GLY A 97 -1.76 -5.78 9.66
CA GLY A 97 -0.74 -6.10 10.67
C GLY A 97 0.15 -7.25 10.24
N LEU A 98 -0.44 -8.35 9.76
CA LEU A 98 0.30 -9.50 9.24
C LEU A 98 1.17 -9.12 8.03
N SER A 99 0.66 -8.30 7.13
CA SER A 99 1.40 -7.82 5.96
C SER A 99 2.60 -6.96 6.36
N LEU A 100 2.44 -6.09 7.35
CA LEU A 100 3.54 -5.26 7.87
C LEU A 100 4.62 -6.10 8.55
N PHE A 101 4.25 -7.04 9.42
CA PHE A 101 5.23 -7.92 10.08
C PHE A 101 5.99 -8.78 9.07
N LEU A 102 5.29 -9.37 8.10
CA LEU A 102 5.93 -10.17 7.06
C LEU A 102 6.82 -9.31 6.15
N THR A 103 6.42 -8.05 5.89
CA THR A 103 7.25 -7.09 5.15
C THR A 103 8.54 -6.79 5.88
N ILE A 104 8.49 -6.50 7.19
CA ILE A 104 9.69 -6.25 7.99
C ILE A 104 10.60 -7.49 7.97
N PHE A 105 10.02 -8.68 8.12
CA PHE A 105 10.76 -9.94 8.08
C PHE A 105 11.49 -10.17 6.74
N ILE A 106 10.79 -10.01 5.61
CA ILE A 106 11.36 -10.19 4.27
C ILE A 106 12.37 -9.08 3.93
N MET A 107 12.10 -7.84 4.35
CA MET A 107 12.94 -6.68 4.07
C MET A 107 14.12 -6.53 5.02
N MET A 108 14.25 -7.36 6.07
CA MET A 108 15.35 -7.30 7.04
C MET A 108 16.74 -7.14 6.40
N PRO A 109 17.17 -7.95 5.40
CA PRO A 109 18.49 -7.78 4.78
C PRO A 109 18.67 -6.47 4.01
N VAL A 110 17.58 -5.84 3.54
CA VAL A 110 17.62 -4.53 2.90
C VAL A 110 17.73 -3.43 3.96
N LEU A 111 16.97 -3.55 5.04
CA LEU A 111 16.99 -2.61 6.17
C LEU A 111 18.35 -2.60 6.88
N GLU A 112 18.98 -3.77 7.06
CA GLU A 112 20.34 -3.88 7.61
C GLU A 112 21.36 -3.16 6.73
N LYS A 113 21.32 -3.38 5.41
CA LYS A 113 22.20 -2.66 4.48
C LYS A 113 22.01 -1.15 4.52
N ILE A 114 20.76 -0.68 4.60
CA ILE A 114 20.46 0.75 4.73
C ILE A 114 21.01 1.30 6.05
N ASN A 115 20.87 0.55 7.14
CA ASN A 115 21.41 0.95 8.43
C ASN A 115 22.93 1.13 8.36
N ASP A 116 23.64 0.16 7.78
CA ASP A 116 25.09 0.15 7.73
C ASP A 116 25.67 1.15 6.73
N SER A 117 25.02 1.34 5.58
CA SER A 117 25.53 2.21 4.50
C SER A 117 25.09 3.67 4.60
N ALA A 118 23.97 3.95 5.29
CA ALA A 118 23.37 5.28 5.32
C ALA A 118 23.08 5.78 6.75
N VAL A 119 22.41 5.00 7.59
CA VAL A 119 21.95 5.49 8.90
C VAL A 119 23.11 5.68 9.87
N GLN A 120 23.96 4.67 10.08
CA GLN A 120 25.10 4.78 10.99
C GLN A 120 26.09 5.87 10.55
N PRO A 121 26.54 5.93 9.27
CA PRO A 121 27.47 6.98 8.86
C PRO A 121 26.87 8.38 8.94
N TYR A 122 25.56 8.54 8.77
CA TYR A 122 24.88 9.84 8.94
C TYR A 122 24.83 10.25 10.41
N LEU A 123 24.50 9.32 11.32
CA LEU A 123 24.51 9.57 12.77
C LEU A 123 25.90 9.87 13.32
N GLU A 124 26.93 9.28 12.70
CA GLU A 124 28.34 9.55 13.00
C GLU A 124 28.88 10.82 12.30
N GLU A 125 28.01 11.59 11.63
CA GLU A 125 28.35 12.82 10.90
C GLU A 125 29.43 12.62 9.80
N LYS A 126 29.60 11.38 9.31
CA LYS A 126 30.57 11.04 8.26
C LYS A 126 30.07 11.38 6.86
N ILE A 127 28.75 11.43 6.68
CA ILE A 127 28.09 11.75 5.40
C ILE A 127 26.97 12.77 5.60
N ASP A 128 26.73 13.61 4.60
CA ASP A 128 25.59 14.52 4.57
C ASP A 128 24.27 13.77 4.25
N ILE A 129 23.14 14.37 4.58
CA ILE A 129 21.79 13.82 4.36
C ILE A 129 21.55 13.45 2.88
N THR A 130 22.11 14.24 1.95
CA THR A 130 22.00 14.00 0.51
C THR A 130 22.69 12.70 0.09
N THR A 131 23.86 12.45 0.65
CA THR A 131 24.65 11.24 0.39
C THR A 131 24.03 10.05 1.11
N ALA A 132 23.53 10.22 2.33
CA ALA A 132 22.81 9.19 3.08
C ALA A 132 21.57 8.71 2.32
N LEU A 133 20.78 9.62 1.74
CA LEU A 133 19.61 9.27 0.92
C LEU A 133 20.00 8.50 -0.35
N GLN A 134 21.08 8.89 -1.01
CA GLN A 134 21.59 8.16 -2.18
C GLN A 134 22.03 6.75 -1.81
N SER A 135 22.84 6.59 -0.77
CA SER A 135 23.30 5.28 -0.26
C SER A 135 22.15 4.40 0.23
N ALA A 136 21.12 4.97 0.86
CA ALA A 136 19.93 4.25 1.29
C ALA A 136 19.04 3.80 0.11
N SER A 137 19.02 4.57 -0.97
CA SER A 137 18.22 4.25 -2.14
C SER A 137 18.75 3.01 -2.89
N GLU A 138 20.06 2.77 -2.86
CA GLU A 138 20.67 1.72 -3.68
C GLU A 138 20.26 0.29 -3.29
N PRO A 139 20.24 -0.12 -2.00
CA PRO A 139 19.67 -1.40 -1.58
C PRO A 139 18.20 -1.59 -1.99
N ILE A 140 17.39 -0.53 -1.90
CA ILE A 140 15.97 -0.56 -2.30
C ILE A 140 15.86 -0.75 -3.81
N LYS A 141 16.68 -0.04 -4.58
CA LYS A 141 16.74 -0.16 -6.04
C LYS A 141 17.08 -1.60 -6.45
N GLN A 142 18.11 -2.18 -5.83
CA GLN A 142 18.54 -3.55 -6.09
C GLN A 142 17.44 -4.56 -5.74
N PHE A 143 16.75 -4.37 -4.62
CA PHE A 143 15.62 -5.20 -4.23
C PHE A 143 14.52 -5.17 -5.30
N MET A 144 14.08 -3.98 -5.73
CA MET A 144 13.06 -3.83 -6.76
C MET A 144 13.51 -4.43 -8.10
N LEU A 145 14.76 -4.21 -8.52
CA LEU A 145 15.28 -4.77 -9.77
C LEU A 145 15.22 -6.30 -9.81
N ARG A 146 15.55 -6.97 -8.70
CA ARG A 146 15.48 -8.45 -8.61
C ARG A 146 14.06 -8.99 -8.72
N GLN A 147 13.07 -8.21 -8.32
CA GLN A 147 11.65 -8.62 -8.33
C GLN A 147 10.90 -8.15 -9.59
N THR A 148 11.44 -7.17 -10.30
CA THR A 148 10.78 -6.61 -11.48
C THR A 148 11.13 -7.45 -12.71
N ARG A 149 10.09 -7.89 -13.44
CA ARG A 149 10.27 -8.62 -14.71
C ARG A 149 10.90 -7.70 -15.75
N GLU A 150 11.86 -8.21 -16.51
CA GLU A 150 12.49 -7.47 -17.61
C GLU A 150 11.46 -6.94 -18.61
N THR A 151 10.43 -7.75 -18.92
CA THR A 151 9.34 -7.35 -19.82
C THR A 151 8.57 -6.12 -19.33
N ASP A 152 8.45 -5.95 -18.01
CA ASP A 152 7.74 -4.83 -17.40
C ASP A 152 8.63 -3.57 -17.38
N ILE A 153 9.93 -3.73 -17.11
CA ILE A 153 10.91 -2.65 -17.26
C ILE A 153 10.91 -2.15 -18.71
N ASP A 154 11.02 -3.05 -19.69
CA ASP A 154 11.05 -2.70 -21.10
C ASP A 154 9.78 -1.98 -21.55
N MET A 155 8.62 -2.37 -21.02
CA MET A 155 7.36 -1.69 -21.30
C MET A 155 7.42 -0.22 -20.86
N PHE A 156 7.88 0.07 -19.64
CA PHE A 156 7.99 1.43 -19.15
C PHE A 156 9.11 2.22 -19.85
N VAL A 157 10.22 1.58 -20.22
CA VAL A 157 11.27 2.20 -21.03
C VAL A 157 10.70 2.64 -22.39
N ARG A 158 9.97 1.75 -23.09
CA ARG A 158 9.30 2.08 -24.36
C ARG A 158 8.30 3.23 -24.22
N ILE A 159 7.46 3.20 -23.18
CA ILE A 159 6.46 4.26 -22.91
C ILE A 159 7.14 5.61 -22.65
N SER A 160 8.28 5.60 -21.97
CA SER A 160 9.02 6.82 -21.63
C SER A 160 9.72 7.48 -22.80
N GLY A 161 9.84 6.79 -23.95
CA GLY A 161 10.59 7.27 -25.11
C GLY A 161 12.12 7.32 -24.91
N LYS A 162 12.64 6.87 -23.77
CA LYS A 162 14.08 6.80 -23.50
C LYS A 162 14.68 5.58 -24.19
N GLN A 163 15.58 5.81 -25.16
CA GLN A 163 16.17 4.73 -25.98
C GLN A 163 17.55 4.25 -25.50
N ASN A 164 18.10 4.80 -24.41
CA ASN A 164 19.46 4.50 -23.93
C ASN A 164 19.46 3.93 -22.50
N ILE A 165 18.89 2.75 -22.29
CA ILE A 165 19.11 1.98 -21.06
C ILE A 165 19.74 0.66 -21.47
N ASN A 166 21.06 0.56 -21.29
CA ASN A 166 21.84 -0.60 -21.72
C ASN A 166 21.93 -1.69 -20.63
N LYS A 167 21.74 -1.31 -19.36
CA LYS A 167 21.77 -2.20 -18.21
C LYS A 167 20.55 -1.98 -17.30
N PRO A 168 20.01 -3.04 -16.67
CA PRO A 168 18.94 -2.90 -15.67
C PRO A 168 19.28 -1.95 -14.51
N GLU A 169 20.56 -1.87 -14.14
CA GLU A 169 21.07 -1.02 -13.07
C GLU A 169 20.98 0.48 -13.39
N ASP A 170 20.95 0.86 -14.69
CA ASP A 170 20.89 2.26 -15.13
C ASP A 170 19.44 2.80 -15.11
N VAL A 171 18.44 1.96 -14.83
CA VAL A 171 17.03 2.36 -14.81
C VAL A 171 16.80 3.38 -13.69
N PRO A 172 16.27 4.59 -13.98
CA PRO A 172 15.96 5.57 -12.96
C PRO A 172 14.75 5.14 -12.11
N PHE A 173 14.71 5.57 -10.86
CA PHE A 173 13.60 5.26 -9.92
C PHE A 173 12.21 5.61 -10.47
N SER A 174 12.10 6.69 -11.25
CA SER A 174 10.83 7.11 -11.86
C SER A 174 10.28 6.13 -12.89
N LEU A 175 11.12 5.26 -13.47
CA LEU A 175 10.71 4.16 -14.35
C LEU A 175 10.62 2.83 -13.60
N LEU A 176 11.56 2.58 -12.70
CA LEU A 176 11.62 1.33 -11.96
C LEU A 176 10.44 1.17 -11.01
N LEU A 177 10.04 2.22 -10.29
CA LEU A 177 8.93 2.15 -9.33
C LEU A 177 7.60 1.71 -9.98
N PRO A 178 7.10 2.35 -11.05
CA PRO A 178 5.85 1.90 -11.68
C PRO A 178 5.98 0.53 -12.37
N ALA A 179 7.16 0.19 -12.89
CA ALA A 179 7.43 -1.15 -13.43
C ALA A 179 7.37 -2.22 -12.33
N TYR A 180 8.02 -1.97 -11.18
CA TYR A 180 8.00 -2.82 -10.00
C TYR A 180 6.57 -3.04 -9.51
N VAL A 181 5.81 -1.97 -9.27
CA VAL A 181 4.41 -2.10 -8.81
C VAL A 181 3.58 -2.93 -9.79
N THR A 182 3.75 -2.74 -11.10
CA THR A 182 3.04 -3.54 -12.12
C THR A 182 3.44 -5.02 -12.07
N SER A 183 4.73 -5.31 -11.91
CA SER A 183 5.26 -6.68 -11.76
C SER A 183 4.73 -7.35 -10.50
N GLU A 184 4.73 -6.64 -9.37
CA GLU A 184 4.20 -7.10 -8.09
C GLU A 184 2.71 -7.41 -8.18
N LEU A 185 1.93 -6.54 -8.82
CA LEU A 185 0.50 -6.77 -9.06
C LEU A 185 0.30 -8.06 -9.84
N LYS A 186 1.00 -8.26 -10.97
CA LYS A 186 0.88 -9.47 -11.78
C LYS A 186 1.19 -10.72 -10.96
N THR A 187 2.29 -10.72 -10.22
CA THR A 187 2.69 -11.85 -9.38
C THR A 187 1.68 -12.10 -8.26
N ALA A 188 1.18 -11.05 -7.60
CA ALA A 188 0.17 -11.17 -6.55
C ALA A 188 -1.16 -11.76 -7.06
N PHE A 189 -1.62 -11.31 -8.23
CA PHE A 189 -2.83 -11.85 -8.85
C PHE A 189 -2.63 -13.30 -9.33
N GLN A 190 -1.45 -13.67 -9.83
CA GLN A 190 -1.12 -15.05 -10.18
C GLN A 190 -1.18 -15.97 -8.95
N ILE A 191 -0.53 -15.58 -7.85
CA ILE A 191 -0.57 -16.33 -6.59
C ILE A 191 -1.99 -16.42 -6.06
N GLY A 192 -2.70 -15.28 -6.02
CA GLY A 192 -4.09 -15.22 -5.56
C GLY A 192 -5.03 -16.09 -6.38
N PHE A 193 -4.86 -16.16 -7.70
CA PHE A 193 -5.61 -17.05 -8.57
C PHE A 193 -5.36 -18.52 -8.25
N LEU A 194 -4.09 -18.92 -8.07
CA LEU A 194 -3.74 -20.30 -7.71
C LEU A 194 -4.34 -20.71 -6.35
N ILE A 195 -4.32 -19.81 -5.37
CA ILE A 195 -4.97 -20.01 -4.07
C ILE A 195 -6.50 -20.14 -4.23
N PHE A 196 -7.10 -19.45 -5.19
CA PHE A 196 -8.55 -19.45 -5.42
C PHE A 196 -9.08 -20.79 -5.97
N LEU A 197 -8.27 -21.49 -6.78
CA LEU A 197 -8.67 -22.71 -7.48
C LEU A 197 -9.28 -23.81 -6.59
N PRO A 198 -8.65 -24.27 -5.50
CA PRO A 198 -9.23 -25.32 -4.65
C PRO A 198 -10.59 -24.91 -4.06
N PHE A 199 -10.75 -23.64 -3.68
CA PHE A 199 -12.01 -23.14 -3.12
C PHE A 199 -13.11 -23.03 -4.17
N LEU A 200 -12.75 -22.65 -5.39
CA LEU A 200 -13.68 -22.62 -6.53
C LEU A 200 -14.21 -24.01 -6.85
N VAL A 201 -13.37 -25.05 -6.80
CA VAL A 201 -13.80 -26.44 -6.98
C VAL A 201 -14.84 -26.81 -5.92
N ILE A 202 -14.62 -26.46 -4.65
CA ILE A 202 -15.60 -26.69 -3.58
C ILE A 202 -16.92 -25.98 -3.88
N ASP A 203 -16.88 -24.71 -4.31
CA ASP A 203 -18.09 -23.95 -4.65
C ASP A 203 -18.89 -24.61 -5.78
N LEU A 204 -18.22 -25.03 -6.85
CA LEU A 204 -18.86 -25.69 -8.00
C LEU A 204 -19.48 -27.04 -7.61
N VAL A 205 -18.77 -27.83 -6.81
CA VAL A 205 -19.26 -29.14 -6.34
C VAL A 205 -20.49 -28.94 -5.44
N VAL A 206 -20.41 -28.06 -4.43
CA VAL A 206 -21.52 -27.80 -3.52
C VAL A 206 -22.74 -27.25 -4.26
N ALA A 207 -22.53 -26.30 -5.18
CA ALA A 207 -23.62 -25.77 -6.00
C ALA A 207 -24.30 -26.86 -6.84
N SER A 208 -23.52 -27.74 -7.48
CA SER A 208 -24.08 -28.84 -8.29
C SER A 208 -24.91 -29.83 -7.47
N VAL A 209 -24.47 -30.15 -6.25
CA VAL A 209 -25.19 -31.05 -5.33
C VAL A 209 -26.49 -30.41 -4.84
N LEU A 210 -26.45 -29.13 -4.43
CA LEU A 210 -27.65 -28.41 -3.98
C LEU A 210 -28.70 -28.29 -5.09
N MET A 211 -28.26 -28.00 -6.32
CA MET A 211 -29.13 -27.96 -7.50
C MET A 211 -29.75 -29.34 -7.78
N SER A 212 -28.97 -30.41 -7.65
CA SER A 212 -29.45 -31.79 -7.83
C SER A 212 -30.50 -32.20 -6.77
N MET A 213 -30.45 -31.61 -5.57
CA MET A 213 -31.45 -31.83 -4.51
C MET A 213 -32.70 -30.97 -4.67
N GLY A 214 -32.75 -30.08 -5.67
CA GLY A 214 -33.87 -29.16 -5.89
C GLY A 214 -33.88 -27.95 -4.95
N MET A 215 -32.81 -27.72 -4.18
CA MET A 215 -32.72 -26.62 -3.23
C MET A 215 -32.20 -25.34 -3.91
N MET A 216 -33.03 -24.73 -4.76
CA MET A 216 -32.66 -23.53 -5.51
C MET A 216 -32.54 -22.26 -4.65
N MET A 217 -33.16 -22.23 -3.46
CA MET A 217 -33.25 -21.03 -2.60
C MET A 217 -32.10 -20.91 -1.60
N LEU A 218 -31.33 -21.98 -1.37
CA LEU A 218 -30.18 -21.93 -0.48
C LEU A 218 -28.96 -21.43 -1.25
N SER A 219 -28.30 -20.40 -0.70
CA SER A 219 -27.06 -19.87 -1.28
C SER A 219 -25.94 -20.93 -1.16
N PRO A 220 -25.34 -21.38 -2.27
CA PRO A 220 -24.23 -22.34 -2.22
C PRO A 220 -23.04 -21.85 -1.41
N MET A 221 -22.82 -20.52 -1.34
CA MET A 221 -21.71 -19.94 -0.58
C MET A 221 -21.82 -20.17 0.93
N ILE A 222 -23.02 -20.17 1.49
CA ILE A 222 -23.23 -20.38 2.92
C ILE A 222 -22.92 -21.85 3.27
N ILE A 223 -23.27 -22.77 2.38
CA ILE A 223 -23.05 -24.20 2.57
C ILE A 223 -21.60 -24.59 2.28
N SER A 224 -20.93 -23.95 1.31
CA SER A 224 -19.54 -24.26 0.97
C SER A 224 -18.53 -23.73 2.00
N LEU A 225 -18.85 -22.66 2.71
CA LEU A 225 -17.99 -22.03 3.72
C LEU A 225 -17.38 -23.01 4.74
N PRO A 226 -18.15 -23.85 5.47
CA PRO A 226 -17.57 -24.79 6.43
C PRO A 226 -16.60 -25.78 5.78
N PHE A 227 -16.87 -26.24 4.56
CA PHE A 227 -15.97 -27.14 3.83
C PHE A 227 -14.66 -26.44 3.44
N LYS A 228 -14.74 -25.17 3.00
CA LYS A 228 -13.55 -24.37 2.69
C LYS A 228 -12.68 -24.14 3.92
N ILE A 229 -13.29 -23.77 5.05
CA ILE A 229 -12.56 -23.57 6.31
C ILE A 229 -11.94 -24.89 6.77
N MET A 230 -12.68 -25.99 6.71
CA MET A 230 -12.16 -27.32 7.06
C MET A 230 -10.95 -27.70 6.21
N LEU A 231 -11.05 -27.58 4.88
CA LEU A 231 -9.93 -27.85 3.98
C LEU A 231 -8.73 -26.95 4.28
N PHE A 232 -8.95 -25.66 4.49
CA PHE A 232 -7.88 -24.71 4.77
C PHE A 232 -7.17 -25.00 6.09
N VAL A 233 -7.90 -25.37 7.14
CA VAL A 233 -7.30 -25.73 8.44
C VAL A 233 -6.58 -27.08 8.36
N LEU A 234 -7.16 -28.08 7.69
CA LEU A 234 -6.55 -29.41 7.55
C LEU A 234 -5.24 -29.38 6.73
N ALA A 235 -5.14 -28.45 5.79
CA ALA A 235 -3.94 -28.26 4.99
C ALA A 235 -2.89 -27.32 5.64
N ASP A 236 -3.13 -26.87 6.87
CA ASP A 236 -2.35 -25.80 7.52
C ASP A 236 -2.15 -24.57 6.62
N GLY A 237 -3.25 -24.09 6.04
CA GLY A 237 -3.22 -23.13 4.94
C GLY A 237 -2.61 -21.78 5.28
N TRP A 238 -2.63 -21.35 6.56
CA TRP A 238 -1.95 -20.12 6.97
C TRP A 238 -0.44 -20.24 6.83
N SER A 239 0.15 -21.31 7.37
CA SER A 239 1.59 -21.58 7.25
C SER A 239 1.99 -21.71 5.79
N LEU A 240 1.24 -22.49 5.01
CA LEU A 240 1.51 -22.71 3.59
C LEU A 240 1.50 -21.40 2.79
N VAL A 241 0.50 -20.52 2.99
CA VAL A 241 0.42 -19.24 2.26
C VAL A 241 1.54 -18.30 2.69
N LEU A 242 1.88 -18.24 3.98
CA LEU A 242 2.95 -17.37 4.48
C LEU A 242 4.32 -17.84 4.00
N GLU A 243 4.57 -19.15 3.98
CA GLU A 243 5.79 -19.75 3.43
C GLU A 243 5.93 -19.49 1.94
N MET A 244 4.88 -19.70 1.15
CA MET A 244 4.88 -19.39 -0.29
C MET A 244 5.15 -17.91 -0.54
N LEU A 245 4.54 -17.01 0.25
CA LEU A 245 4.77 -15.57 0.14
C LEU A 245 6.21 -15.21 0.44
N ALA A 246 6.77 -15.70 1.55
CA ALA A 246 8.17 -15.43 1.91
C ALA A 246 9.11 -15.96 0.82
N ALA A 247 8.96 -17.22 0.42
CA ALA A 247 9.76 -17.83 -0.64
C ALA A 247 9.66 -17.10 -1.98
N SER A 248 8.53 -16.46 -2.29
CA SER A 248 8.35 -15.72 -3.55
C SER A 248 9.28 -14.51 -3.73
N PHE A 249 9.88 -14.01 -2.64
CA PHE A 249 10.84 -12.89 -2.69
C PHE A 249 12.30 -13.35 -2.65
N TYR A 250 12.57 -14.57 -2.16
CA TYR A 250 13.90 -15.17 -2.16
C TYR A 250 14.10 -15.92 -3.48
N VAL A 251 14.52 -15.20 -4.53
CA VAL A 251 15.05 -15.77 -5.78
C VAL A 251 16.54 -15.49 -5.85
#